data_AF-A0A1M5EEH2-F1
#
_entry.id   AF-A0A1M5EEH2-F1
#
_cell.length_a   1.000
_cell.length_b   1.000
_cell.length_c   1.000
_cell.angle_alpha   90.00
_cell.angle_beta   90.00
_cell.angle_gamma   90.00
#
_symmetry.space_group_name_H-M   'P 1'
#
loop_
_entity.id
_entity.type
_entity.pdbx_description
1 polymer ?
#
loop_
_entity_poly.entity_id
_entity_poly.type
_entity_poly.pdbx_seq_one_letter_code
_entity_poly.pdbx_strand_id
1 'polypeptide(L)' 'MVTSPKVMQLVESLLRIILTIVFFYALKELLDVENDLLLAFFSVLCAFVLFRGLVLGFNKITAKK' A
#
# COMPACT_ATOMS: atom_id res chain seq x y z
N MET A 1 13.32 13.57 -20.48
CA MET A 1 11.90 13.33 -20.82
C MET A 1 11.08 14.08 -19.79
N VAL A 2 10.51 15.22 -20.16
CA VAL A 2 9.82 16.14 -19.24
C VAL A 2 8.51 15.47 -18.81
N THR A 3 8.55 14.71 -17.73
CA THR A 3 7.35 14.17 -17.08
C THR A 3 6.58 15.35 -16.51
N SER A 4 5.52 15.74 -17.20
CA SER A 4 4.60 16.78 -16.74
C SER A 4 4.19 16.46 -15.30
N PRO A 5 4.33 17.39 -14.33
CA PRO A 5 4.14 17.12 -12.90
C PRO A 5 2.74 16.55 -12.58
N LYS A 6 1.75 16.87 -13.41
CA LYS A 6 0.39 16.31 -13.35
C LYS A 6 0.34 14.81 -13.64
N VAL A 7 1.14 14.33 -14.59
CA VAL A 7 1.19 12.89 -14.96
C VAL A 7 1.88 12.09 -13.86
N MET A 8 2.95 12.63 -13.26
CA MET A 8 3.64 11.98 -12.14
C MET A 8 2.69 11.80 -10.94
N GLN A 9 1.95 12.83 -10.56
CA GLN A 9 0.95 12.76 -9.49
C GLN A 9 -0.19 11.78 -9.80
N LEU A 10 -0.62 11.73 -11.06
CA LEU A 10 -1.66 10.79 -11.48
C LEU A 10 -1.17 9.34 -11.34
N VAL A 11 0.06 9.05 -11.79
CA VAL A 11 0.69 7.73 -11.68
C VAL A 11 0.87 7.34 -10.21
N GLU A 12 1.30 8.27 -9.36
CA GLU A 12 1.50 8.01 -7.93
C GLU A 12 0.17 7.68 -7.21
N SER A 13 -0.90 8.42 -7.54
CA SER A 13 -2.26 8.12 -7.05
C SER A 13 -2.76 6.78 -7.56
N LEU A 14 -2.60 6.49 -8.86
CA LEU A 14 -3.00 5.21 -9.45
C LEU A 14 -2.26 4.05 -8.81
N LEU A 15 -0.95 4.20 -8.58
CA LEU A 15 -0.13 3.17 -7.96
C LEU A 15 -0.60 2.89 -6.53
N ARG A 16 -0.92 3.94 -5.75
CA ARG A 16 -1.49 3.78 -4.40
C ARG A 16 -2.84 3.06 -4.42
N ILE A 17 -3.72 3.37 -5.38
CA ILE A 17 -5.02 2.70 -5.54
C ILE A 17 -4.81 1.22 -5.88
N ILE A 18 -3.98 0.92 -6.89
CA ILE A 18 -3.67 -0.45 -7.31
C ILE A 18 -3.09 -1.26 -6.15
N LEU A 19 -2.15 -0.69 -5.40
CA LEU A 19 -1.57 -1.35 -4.24
C LEU A 19 -2.62 -1.70 -3.18
N THR A 20 -3.57 -0.78 -2.95
CA THR A 20 -4.66 -0.98 -1.98
C THR A 20 -5.60 -2.12 -2.42
N ILE A 21 -5.90 -2.20 -3.73
CA ILE A 21 -6.70 -3.28 -4.31
C ILE A 21 -5.97 -4.62 -4.20
N VAL A 22 -4.66 -4.64 -4.50
CA VAL A 22 -3.84 -5.86 -4.37
C VAL A 22 -3.80 -6.33 -2.91
N PHE A 23 -3.63 -5.43 -1.95
CA PHE A 23 -3.71 -5.78 -0.52
C PHE A 23 -5.09 -6.31 -0.14
N PHE A 24 -6.17 -5.76 -0.70
CA PHE A 24 -7.53 -6.20 -0.43
C PHE A 24 -7.74 -7.65 -0.90
N TYR A 25 -7.36 -7.96 -2.14
CA TYR A 25 -7.48 -9.32 -2.66
C TYR A 25 -6.54 -10.31 -1.97
N ALA A 26 -5.30 -9.90 -1.69
CA ALA A 26 -4.35 -10.75 -0.97
C ALA A 26 -4.87 -11.11 0.43
N LEU A 27 -5.46 -10.15 1.14
CA LEU A 27 -6.08 -10.40 2.45
C LEU A 27 -7.40 -11.16 2.32
N LYS A 28 -8.15 -11.00 1.23
CA LYS A 28 -9.37 -11.77 0.94
C LYS A 28 -9.06 -13.26 0.93
N GLU A 29 -8.02 -13.62 0.19
CA GLU A 29 -7.58 -15.01 0.04
C GLU A 29 -6.98 -15.56 1.35
N LEU A 30 -6.33 -14.71 2.15
CA LEU A 30 -5.65 -15.13 3.39
C LEU A 30 -6.58 -15.25 4.60
N LEU A 31 -7.62 -14.40 4.69
CA LEU A 31 -8.50 -14.31 5.84
C LEU A 31 -9.90 -14.90 5.59
N ASP A 32 -10.24 -15.24 4.34
CA ASP A 32 -11.53 -15.82 3.91
C ASP A 32 -12.75 -15.09 4.52
N VAL A 33 -12.64 -13.76 4.64
CA VAL A 33 -13.64 -12.93 5.33
C VAL A 33 -14.80 -12.69 4.36
N GLU A 34 -15.98 -13.18 4.73
CA GLU A 34 -17.24 -12.99 3.99
C GLU A 34 -17.63 -11.51 3.81
N ASN A 35 -17.22 -10.66 4.76
CA ASN A 35 -17.59 -9.25 4.76
C ASN A 35 -16.55 -8.38 4.03
N ASP A 36 -16.83 -8.11 2.76
CA ASP A 36 -16.01 -7.26 1.89
C ASP A 36 -15.77 -5.84 2.45
N LEU A 37 -16.70 -5.30 3.24
CA LEU A 37 -16.55 -3.95 3.80
C LEU A 37 -15.49 -3.92 4.92
N LEU A 38 -15.51 -4.92 5.79
CA LEU A 38 -14.52 -5.09 6.87
C LEU A 38 -13.14 -5.39 6.32
N LEU A 39 -13.08 -6.22 5.27
CA LEU A 39 -11.84 -6.56 4.59
C LEU A 39 -11.19 -5.32 3.93
N ALA A 40 -11.99 -4.39 3.40
CA ALA A 40 -11.49 -3.16 2.80
C ALA A 40 -10.85 -2.26 3.86
N PHE A 41 -11.50 -2.15 5.02
CA PHE A 41 -10.98 -1.40 6.16
C PHE A 41 -9.67 -2.01 6.69
N PHE A 42 -9.62 -3.34 6.81
CA PHE A 42 -8.42 -4.06 7.23
C PHE A 42 -7.28 -3.95 6.23
N SER A 43 -7.57 -3.97 4.93
CA SER A 43 -6.57 -3.81 3.87
C SER A 43 -5.89 -2.45 3.92
N VAL A 44 -6.65 -1.37 4.11
CA VAL A 44 -6.09 -0.02 4.23
C VAL A 44 -5.24 0.12 5.50
N LEU A 45 -5.70 -0.43 6.63
CA LEU A 45 -4.92 -0.46 7.87
C LEU A 45 -3.63 -1.28 7.73
N CYS A 46 -3.71 -2.45 7.12
CA CYS A 46 -2.56 -3.32 6.90
C CYS A 46 -1.54 -2.68 5.96
N ALA A 47 -2.00 -2.08 4.85
CA ALA A 47 -1.15 -1.32 3.93
C ALA A 47 -0.46 -0.15 4.65
N PHE A 48 -1.17 0.57 5.53
CA PHE A 48 -0.59 1.65 6.33
C PHE A 48 0.48 1.17 7.30
N VAL A 49 0.22 0.08 8.02
CA VAL A 49 1.18 -0.53 8.97
C VAL A 49 2.39 -1.08 8.23
N LEU A 50 2.20 -1.76 7.10
CA LEU A 50 3.29 -2.25 6.25
C LEU A 50 4.13 -1.10 5.69
N PHE A 51 3.53 -0.03 5.21
CA PHE A 51 4.26 1.15 4.74
C PHE A 51 5.07 1.80 5.86
N ARG A 52 4.47 2.00 7.04
CA ARG A 52 5.16 2.53 8.23
C ARG A 52 6.29 1.62 8.69
N GLY A 53 6.05 0.30 8.73
CA GLY A 53 7.02 -0.71 9.11
C GLY A 53 8.19 -0.78 8.13
N LEU A 54 7.92 -0.71 6.82
CA LEU A 54 8.93 -0.62 5.78
C LEU A 54 9.75 0.65 5.91
N VAL A 55 9.14 1.82 6.07
CA VAL A 55 9.88 3.09 6.24
C VAL A 55 10.78 3.04 7.47
N LEU A 56 10.28 2.54 8.61
CA LEU A 56 11.08 2.41 9.82
C LEU A 56 12.19 1.36 9.68
N GLY A 57 11.91 0.23 9.04
CA GLY A 57 12.87 -0.83 8.75
C GLY A 57 13.97 -0.37 7.80
N PHE A 58 13.59 0.29 6.70
CA PHE A 58 14.51 0.92 5.76
C PHE A 58 15.37 1.98 6.47
N ASN A 59 14.79 2.86 7.28
CA ASN A 59 15.57 3.83 8.05
C ASN A 59 16.57 3.12 8.97
N LYS A 60 16.19 2.01 9.61
CA LYS A 60 17.08 1.25 10.50
C LYS A 60 18.20 0.54 9.75
N ILE A 61 17.94 0.08 8.53
CA ILE A 61 18.92 -0.58 7.66
C ILE A 61 19.88 0.44 7.03
N THR A 62 19.35 1.57 6.57
CA THR A 62 20.12 2.66 5.97
C THR A 62 20.94 3.42 7.01
N ALA A 63 20.44 3.64 8.22
CA ALA A 63 21.21 4.26 9.31
C ALA A 63 22.28 3.32 9.93
N LYS A 64 22.25 2.02 9.60
CA LYS A 64 23.31 1.06 9.97
C LYS A 64 24.41 0.93 8.93
N LYS A 65 24.30 1.60 7.79
CA LYS A 65 25.34 1.68 6.75
C LYS A 65 26.04 3.03 6.82
#